data_AF-A0A8H8SE80-F1
#
_entry.id   AF-A0A8H8SE80-F1
#
_cell.length_a   1.000
_cell.length_b   1.000
_cell.length_c   1.000
_cell.angle_alpha   90.00
_cell.angle_beta   90.00
_cell.angle_gamma   90.00
#
_symmetry.space_group_name_H-M   'P 1'
#
loop_
_entity.id
_entity.type
_entity.pdbx_description
1 polymer ?
#
loop_
_entity_poly.entity_id
_entity_poly.type
_entity_poly.pdbx_seq_one_letter_code
_entity_poly.pdbx_strand_id
1 'polypeptide(L)'
;MAQQLLLAAAAATALTPHVGQVVTVATAVTHAVSTLQTWIRSAEERSRAYYERGPTSAVSWVFTHGTEIPRGALVCGADIDGSPLYVCRTFHRGGIHFGKAGLHFKKGAMFGYDGKELEIEFYEVLVADEAAVRWETAVYPFYVRTFNGGTLVEGGNEHDGSPLFVARAFYWGGTHPGKTSSYLKGADITFAGKEYVVKDFQVLVYNLNPGGGIAFIEELD
;
A
#
# COMPACT_ATOMS: atom_id res chain seq x y z
N MET A 1 13.09 19.13 3.60
CA MET A 1 12.10 18.99 2.50
C MET A 1 10.67 19.35 2.91
N ALA A 2 10.15 18.92 4.07
CA ALA A 2 8.78 19.25 4.50
C ALA A 2 8.45 20.76 4.56
N GLN A 3 9.46 21.61 4.77
CA GLN A 3 9.32 23.07 4.82
C GLN A 3 9.12 23.74 3.45
N GLN A 4 9.49 23.07 2.33
CA GLN A 4 9.30 23.61 0.98
C GLN A 4 7.89 23.38 0.42
N LEU A 5 7.15 22.36 0.89
CA LEU A 5 5.74 22.17 0.52
C LEU A 5 4.80 23.18 1.19
N LEU A 6 5.16 23.70 2.37
CA LEU A 6 4.32 24.62 3.14
C LEU A 6 4.20 26.00 2.49
N LEU A 7 5.20 26.43 1.71
CA LEU A 7 5.20 27.74 1.05
C LEU A 7 4.16 27.85 -0.08
N ALA A 8 3.77 26.74 -0.70
CA ALA A 8 2.79 26.76 -1.79
C ALA A 8 1.34 26.93 -1.29
N ALA A 9 1.02 26.40 -0.11
CA ALA A 9 -0.33 26.52 0.47
C ALA A 9 -0.60 27.91 1.07
N ALA A 10 0.44 28.61 1.56
CA ALA A 10 0.32 29.93 2.16
C ALA A 10 0.25 31.09 1.14
N ALA A 11 0.50 30.84 -0.15
CA ALA A 11 0.53 31.89 -1.18
C ALA A 11 -0.84 32.18 -1.85
N ALA A 12 -1.91 31.45 -1.49
CA ALA A 12 -3.21 31.51 -2.19
C ALA A 12 -4.21 32.53 -1.60
N THR A 13 -3.78 33.53 -0.83
CA THR A 13 -4.68 34.52 -0.18
C THR A 13 -4.74 35.87 -0.89
N ALA A 14 -4.58 35.90 -2.22
CA ALA A 14 -4.81 37.11 -3.00
C ALA A 14 -5.60 36.78 -4.27
N LEU A 15 -6.93 36.95 -4.22
CA LEU A 15 -7.83 37.52 -5.25
C LEU A 15 -9.29 37.08 -5.00
N THR A 16 -10.19 38.06 -4.91
CA THR A 16 -11.66 37.93 -4.98
C THR A 16 -12.12 37.85 -6.46
N PRO A 17 -13.29 37.25 -6.82
CA PRO A 17 -14.49 37.06 -5.99
C PRO A 17 -15.06 35.62 -6.06
N HIS A 18 -14.96 34.85 -4.98
CA HIS A 18 -15.90 33.79 -4.56
C HIS A 18 -15.44 33.30 -3.17
N VAL A 19 -15.58 34.15 -2.15
CA VAL A 19 -15.00 33.95 -0.81
C VAL A 19 -15.36 32.57 -0.23
N GLY A 20 -16.59 32.08 -0.40
CA GLY A 20 -17.00 30.76 0.09
C GLY A 20 -16.31 29.59 -0.63
N GLN A 21 -16.09 29.70 -1.94
CA GLN A 21 -15.47 28.63 -2.73
C GLN A 21 -13.95 28.59 -2.50
N VAL A 22 -13.32 29.75 -2.38
CA VAL A 22 -11.89 29.89 -2.06
C VAL A 22 -11.58 29.39 -0.64
N VAL A 23 -12.41 29.73 0.36
CA VAL A 23 -12.24 29.24 1.74
C VAL A 23 -12.40 27.72 1.84
N THR A 24 -13.35 27.15 1.10
CA THR A 24 -13.57 25.69 1.06
C THR A 24 -12.36 24.96 0.46
N VAL A 25 -11.82 25.46 -0.66
CA VAL A 25 -10.63 24.89 -1.31
C VAL A 25 -9.40 25.03 -0.41
N ALA A 26 -9.17 26.19 0.21
CA ALA A 26 -8.05 26.40 1.12
C ALA A 26 -8.09 25.46 2.33
N THR A 27 -9.28 25.24 2.89
CA THR A 27 -9.48 24.31 4.01
C THR A 27 -9.20 22.86 3.60
N ALA A 28 -9.71 22.44 2.44
CA ALA A 28 -9.47 21.10 1.91
C ALA A 28 -7.99 20.83 1.63
N VAL A 29 -7.29 21.80 1.04
CA VAL A 29 -5.83 21.71 0.80
C VAL A 29 -5.08 21.63 2.13
N THR A 30 -5.42 22.47 3.11
CA THR A 30 -4.76 22.45 4.42
C THR A 30 -4.94 21.11 5.12
N HIS A 31 -6.14 20.53 5.07
CA HIS A 31 -6.42 19.20 5.63
C HIS A 31 -5.69 18.08 4.89
N ALA A 32 -5.62 18.14 3.56
CA ALA A 32 -4.87 17.16 2.76
C ALA A 32 -3.35 17.21 3.07
N VAL A 33 -2.80 18.41 3.26
CA VAL A 33 -1.38 18.59 3.62
C VAL A 33 -1.13 18.07 5.04
N SER A 34 -1.98 18.39 6.01
CA SER A 34 -1.80 17.96 7.40
C SER A 34 -1.91 16.43 7.55
N THR A 35 -2.83 15.79 6.83
CA THR A 35 -2.97 14.33 6.82
C THR A 35 -1.77 13.64 6.20
N LEU A 36 -1.27 14.12 5.06
CA LEU A 36 -0.04 13.61 4.45
C LEU A 36 1.18 13.77 5.38
N GLN A 37 1.34 14.94 6.01
CA GLN A 37 2.43 15.17 6.98
C GLN A 37 2.34 14.24 8.19
N THR A 38 1.13 13.97 8.67
CA THR A 38 0.90 13.05 9.78
C THR A 38 1.27 11.63 9.38
N TRP A 39 0.90 11.20 8.17
CA TRP A 39 1.29 9.89 7.65
C TRP A 39 2.81 9.75 7.50
N ILE A 40 3.49 10.74 6.92
CA ILE A 40 4.96 10.73 6.77
C ILE A 40 5.64 10.59 8.13
N ARG A 41 5.25 11.41 9.12
CA ARG A 41 5.82 11.32 10.48
C ARG A 41 5.63 9.93 11.09
N SER A 42 4.44 9.37 10.93
CA SER A 42 4.13 8.02 11.43
C SER A 42 4.95 6.94 10.71
N ALA A 43 5.22 7.12 9.41
CA ALA A 43 6.04 6.20 8.62
C ALA A 43 7.51 6.27 9.03
N GLU A 44 8.06 7.47 9.26
CA GLU A 44 9.39 7.67 9.82
C GLU A 44 9.53 7.02 11.21
N GLU A 45 8.52 7.19 12.07
CA GLU A 45 8.47 6.59 13.40
C GLU A 45 8.47 5.05 13.36
N ARG A 46 7.64 4.45 12.50
CA ARG A 46 7.64 2.99 12.28
C ARG A 46 9.00 2.47 11.82
N SER A 47 9.62 3.19 10.89
CA SER A 47 10.91 2.80 10.31
C SER A 47 12.05 2.91 11.31
N ARG A 48 12.07 4.00 12.08
CA ARG A 48 13.02 4.17 13.18
C ARG A 48 12.86 3.06 14.21
N ALA A 49 11.64 2.75 14.62
CA ALA A 49 11.38 1.65 15.55
C ALA A 49 11.86 0.30 15.00
N TYR A 50 11.62 0.03 13.71
CA TYR A 50 12.10 -1.18 13.04
C TYR A 50 13.64 -1.29 13.07
N TYR A 51 14.37 -0.22 12.76
CA TYR A 51 15.83 -0.26 12.75
C TYR A 51 16.47 -0.25 14.14
N GLU A 52 15.87 0.42 15.11
CA GLU A 52 16.40 0.50 16.48
C GLU A 52 16.09 -0.74 17.31
N ARG A 53 14.91 -1.34 17.12
CA ARG A 53 14.36 -2.37 18.02
C ARG A 53 14.06 -3.68 17.31
N GLY A 54 14.13 -3.71 15.99
CA GLY A 54 13.72 -4.85 15.17
C GLY A 54 12.21 -4.88 14.87
N PRO A 55 11.77 -5.83 14.03
CA PRO A 55 10.36 -6.04 13.74
C PRO A 55 9.58 -6.49 14.98
N THR A 56 8.38 -5.93 15.17
CA THR A 56 7.45 -6.32 16.24
C THR A 56 6.38 -7.31 15.79
N SER A 57 6.33 -7.60 14.50
CA SER A 57 5.40 -8.54 13.86
C SER A 57 6.05 -9.19 12.64
N ALA A 58 5.46 -10.29 12.15
CA ALA A 58 5.90 -11.02 10.96
C ALA A 58 6.02 -10.13 9.71
N VAL A 59 5.25 -9.05 9.66
CA VAL A 59 5.23 -8.06 8.59
C VAL A 59 5.49 -6.68 9.20
N SER A 60 6.32 -5.87 8.54
CA SER A 60 6.64 -4.49 8.89
C SER A 60 6.60 -3.61 7.65
N TRP A 61 6.34 -2.32 7.84
CA TRP A 61 6.37 -1.32 6.77
C TRP A 61 7.48 -0.33 7.05
N VAL A 62 8.42 -0.22 6.11
CA VAL A 62 9.63 0.58 6.28
C VAL A 62 9.66 1.69 5.23
N PHE A 63 9.60 2.93 5.72
CA PHE A 63 9.66 4.17 4.96
C PHE A 63 11.01 4.34 4.29
N THR A 64 10.97 4.73 3.03
CA THR A 64 12.11 4.86 2.14
C THR A 64 11.83 5.94 1.09
N HIS A 65 12.82 6.24 0.25
CA HIS A 65 12.64 7.16 -0.87
C HIS A 65 13.41 6.76 -2.13
N GLY A 66 12.98 7.27 -3.28
CA GLY A 66 13.61 6.97 -4.56
C GLY A 66 13.66 5.45 -4.79
N THR A 67 14.78 4.93 -5.27
CA THR A 67 14.98 3.50 -5.57
C THR A 67 15.47 2.66 -4.39
N GLU A 68 15.51 3.20 -3.18
CA GLU A 68 16.00 2.47 -2.00
C GLU A 68 15.03 1.38 -1.56
N ILE A 69 15.52 0.13 -1.49
CA ILE A 69 14.76 -1.03 -1.00
C ILE A 69 15.37 -1.51 0.33
N PRO A 70 14.59 -1.52 1.43
CA PRO A 70 15.07 -1.97 2.74
C PRO A 70 15.54 -3.44 2.75
N ARG A 71 16.54 -3.74 3.57
CA ARG A 71 16.96 -5.14 3.81
C ARG A 71 15.79 -5.94 4.40
N GLY A 72 15.52 -7.10 3.80
CA GLY A 72 14.40 -7.97 4.19
C GLY A 72 13.07 -7.60 3.52
N ALA A 73 13.06 -6.65 2.60
CA ALA A 73 11.90 -6.40 1.76
C ALA A 73 11.46 -7.70 1.06
N LEU A 74 10.16 -8.00 1.15
CA LEU A 74 9.60 -9.23 0.58
C LEU A 74 9.55 -9.11 -0.93
N VAL A 75 10.25 -10.00 -1.65
CA VAL A 75 10.12 -10.10 -3.11
C VAL A 75 8.73 -10.65 -3.43
N CYS A 76 7.87 -9.82 -3.98
CA CYS A 76 6.47 -10.14 -4.22
C CYS A 76 6.20 -10.56 -5.67
N GLY A 77 7.17 -10.37 -6.56
CA GLY A 77 7.11 -10.81 -7.94
C GLY A 77 8.34 -10.35 -8.72
N ALA A 78 8.21 -10.34 -10.04
CA ALA A 78 9.26 -9.90 -10.95
C ALA A 78 8.64 -9.20 -12.16
N ASP A 79 9.33 -8.18 -12.66
CA ASP A 79 8.98 -7.52 -13.91
C ASP A 79 9.34 -8.40 -15.12
N ILE A 80 9.03 -7.95 -16.34
CA ILE A 80 9.23 -8.72 -17.58
C ILE A 80 10.69 -9.13 -17.78
N ASP A 81 11.63 -8.28 -17.38
CA ASP A 81 13.06 -8.52 -17.49
C ASP A 81 13.62 -9.38 -16.33
N GLY A 82 12.75 -9.84 -15.42
CA GLY A 82 13.13 -10.59 -14.22
C GLY A 82 13.55 -9.72 -13.05
N SER A 83 13.55 -8.39 -13.18
CA SER A 83 13.87 -7.48 -12.08
C SER A 83 12.89 -7.67 -10.93
N PRO A 84 13.35 -7.79 -9.67
CA PRO A 84 12.48 -8.07 -8.54
C PRO A 84 11.52 -6.92 -8.27
N LEU A 85 10.28 -7.27 -7.93
CA LEU A 85 9.24 -6.32 -7.53
C LEU A 85 8.85 -6.52 -6.07
N TYR A 86 8.67 -5.41 -5.37
CA TYR A 86 8.30 -5.34 -3.96
C TYR A 86 6.95 -4.65 -3.82
N VAL A 87 6.27 -4.81 -2.68
CA VAL A 87 5.06 -4.02 -2.39
C VAL A 87 5.47 -2.69 -1.79
N CYS A 88 4.95 -1.59 -2.34
CA CYS A 88 5.08 -0.25 -1.77
C CYS A 88 3.73 0.34 -1.40
N ARG A 89 3.63 1.14 -0.33
CA ARG A 89 2.40 1.88 0.03
C ARG A 89 2.64 3.36 0.29
N THR A 90 1.61 4.16 0.09
CA THR A 90 1.63 5.61 0.30
C THR A 90 0.25 6.14 0.69
N PHE A 91 0.22 7.34 1.26
CA PHE A 91 -1.03 8.05 1.51
C PHE A 91 -1.52 8.75 0.23
N HIS A 92 -2.75 8.47 -0.19
CA HIS A 92 -3.35 9.12 -1.34
C HIS A 92 -4.86 9.30 -1.12
N ARG A 93 -5.37 10.53 -1.32
CA ARG A 93 -6.80 10.87 -1.28
C ARG A 93 -7.56 10.32 -0.05
N GLY A 94 -6.93 10.37 1.13
CA GLY A 94 -7.55 9.94 2.39
C GLY A 94 -7.37 8.46 2.73
N GLY A 95 -6.84 7.65 1.80
CA GLY A 95 -6.54 6.24 2.00
C GLY A 95 -5.04 5.92 1.99
N ILE A 96 -4.72 4.68 2.32
CA ILE A 96 -3.39 4.08 2.14
C ILE A 96 -3.47 3.13 0.95
N HIS A 97 -2.86 3.52 -0.15
CA HIS A 97 -2.85 2.74 -1.39
C HIS A 97 -1.47 2.18 -1.67
N PHE A 98 -1.41 1.08 -2.40
CA PHE A 98 -0.17 0.36 -2.65
C PHE A 98 -0.12 -0.29 -4.03
N GLY A 99 1.09 -0.62 -4.44
CA GLY A 99 1.41 -1.21 -5.73
C GLY A 99 2.80 -1.81 -5.70
N LYS A 100 3.64 -1.45 -6.67
CA LYS A 100 4.96 -2.07 -6.89
C LYS A 100 6.11 -1.08 -6.74
N ALA A 101 7.16 -1.52 -6.05
CA ALA A 101 8.48 -0.88 -6.02
C ALA A 101 9.51 -1.73 -6.73
N GLY A 102 10.56 -1.08 -7.23
CA GLY A 102 11.62 -1.71 -8.01
C GLY A 102 12.80 -0.75 -8.20
N LEU A 103 14.01 -1.30 -8.12
CA LEU A 103 15.27 -0.54 -8.26
C LEU A 103 15.42 0.09 -9.66
N HIS A 104 14.75 -0.49 -10.67
CA HIS A 104 14.75 -0.04 -12.06
C HIS A 104 13.74 1.06 -12.37
N PHE A 105 12.87 1.44 -11.42
CA PHE A 105 11.88 2.49 -11.63
C PHE A 105 12.46 3.88 -11.40
N LYS A 106 12.02 4.87 -12.20
CA LYS A 106 12.52 6.24 -12.16
C LYS A 106 12.39 6.91 -10.79
N LYS A 107 11.23 6.78 -10.13
CA LYS A 107 10.99 7.26 -8.76
C LYS A 107 11.09 6.15 -7.71
N GLY A 108 11.38 4.92 -8.16
CA GLY A 108 11.47 3.71 -7.36
C GLY A 108 10.16 2.99 -7.03
N ALA A 109 9.01 3.67 -7.08
CA ALA A 109 7.72 3.03 -6.81
C ALA A 109 6.55 3.62 -7.60
N MET A 110 5.48 2.82 -7.72
CA MET A 110 4.21 3.22 -8.33
C MET A 110 3.03 2.43 -7.76
N PHE A 111 1.84 3.02 -7.82
CA PHE A 111 0.61 2.38 -7.38
C PHE A 111 -0.56 2.68 -8.30
N GLY A 112 -1.59 1.82 -8.24
CA GLY A 112 -2.81 1.96 -9.02
C GLY A 112 -3.83 2.81 -8.30
N TYR A 113 -4.44 3.76 -9.01
CA TYR A 113 -5.59 4.51 -8.52
C TYR A 113 -6.43 5.06 -9.68
N ASP A 114 -7.74 4.85 -9.64
CA ASP A 114 -8.69 5.37 -10.63
C ASP A 114 -8.31 4.99 -12.08
N GLY A 115 -7.88 3.72 -12.27
CA GLY A 115 -7.51 3.19 -13.58
C GLY A 115 -6.11 3.60 -14.07
N LYS A 116 -5.35 4.37 -13.29
CA LYS A 116 -4.03 4.91 -13.66
C LYS A 116 -2.93 4.36 -12.77
N GLU A 117 -1.72 4.28 -13.33
CA GLU A 117 -0.48 4.04 -12.58
C GLU A 117 0.16 5.39 -12.22
N LEU A 118 0.43 5.61 -10.94
CA LEU A 118 0.99 6.85 -10.41
C LEU A 118 2.36 6.59 -9.80
N GLU A 119 3.40 7.25 -10.29
CA GLU A 119 4.76 7.16 -9.73
C GLU A 119 4.89 7.97 -8.43
N ILE A 120 5.58 7.38 -7.44
CA ILE A 120 5.81 7.96 -6.12
C ILE A 120 7.26 7.84 -5.72
N GLU A 121 7.77 8.85 -5.03
CA GLU A 121 9.16 8.91 -4.56
C GLU A 121 9.29 8.63 -3.07
N PHE A 122 8.26 8.90 -2.25
CA PHE A 122 8.26 8.65 -0.81
C PHE A 122 7.18 7.62 -0.49
N TYR A 123 7.58 6.50 0.10
CA TYR A 123 6.71 5.35 0.30
C TYR A 123 7.25 4.44 1.41
N GLU A 124 6.41 3.53 1.89
CA GLU A 124 6.86 2.41 2.72
C GLU A 124 6.96 1.14 1.87
N VAL A 125 7.97 0.31 2.11
CA VAL A 125 8.13 -1.02 1.52
C VAL A 125 7.72 -2.09 2.53
N LEU A 126 7.04 -3.12 2.03
CA LEU A 126 6.68 -4.30 2.80
C LEU A 126 7.93 -5.14 3.10
N VAL A 127 8.26 -5.27 4.38
CA VAL A 127 9.28 -6.18 4.90
C VAL A 127 8.57 -7.31 5.63
N ALA A 128 8.95 -8.57 5.38
CA ALA A 128 8.31 -9.71 6.01
C ALA A 128 9.32 -10.80 6.35
N ASP A 129 9.04 -11.54 7.42
CA ASP A 129 9.61 -12.86 7.63
C ASP A 129 8.93 -13.83 6.65
N GLU A 130 9.68 -14.26 5.63
CA GLU A 130 9.19 -15.21 4.61
C GLU A 130 8.72 -16.54 5.21
N ALA A 131 9.23 -16.95 6.38
CA ALA A 131 8.76 -18.14 7.07
C ALA A 131 7.39 -17.96 7.74
N ALA A 132 6.93 -16.71 7.90
CA ALA A 132 5.69 -16.35 8.58
C ALA A 132 4.57 -15.91 7.62
N VAL A 133 4.83 -15.84 6.32
CA VAL A 133 3.83 -15.51 5.29
C VAL A 133 3.88 -16.49 4.13
N ARG A 134 2.80 -16.58 3.36
CA ARG A 134 2.75 -17.33 2.10
C ARG A 134 1.74 -16.73 1.13
N TRP A 135 1.87 -17.10 -0.14
CA TRP A 135 0.92 -16.73 -1.18
C TRP A 135 -0.12 -17.84 -1.35
N GLU A 136 -1.39 -17.47 -1.31
CA GLU A 136 -2.53 -18.37 -1.53
C GLU A 136 -3.28 -17.98 -2.78
N THR A 137 -3.65 -18.96 -3.61
CA THR A 137 -4.43 -18.72 -4.82
C THR A 137 -5.85 -18.29 -4.44
N ALA A 138 -6.24 -17.12 -4.90
CA ALA A 138 -7.60 -16.63 -4.75
C ALA A 138 -8.49 -17.18 -5.86
N VAL A 139 -9.77 -17.40 -5.55
CA VAL A 139 -10.79 -17.84 -6.50
C VAL A 139 -11.75 -16.68 -6.76
N TYR A 140 -12.17 -16.50 -8.01
CA TYR A 140 -13.21 -15.56 -8.38
C TYR A 140 -14.61 -16.20 -8.26
N PRO A 141 -15.61 -15.52 -7.69
CA PRO A 141 -15.54 -14.21 -7.03
C PRO A 141 -14.75 -14.27 -5.71
N PHE A 142 -14.00 -13.20 -5.44
CA PHE A 142 -13.19 -13.09 -4.24
C PHE A 142 -14.05 -12.76 -3.02
N TYR A 143 -13.78 -13.46 -1.91
CA TYR A 143 -14.38 -13.19 -0.61
C TYR A 143 -13.27 -13.14 0.42
N VAL A 144 -13.31 -12.11 1.26
CA VAL A 144 -12.45 -11.98 2.44
C VAL A 144 -12.78 -13.13 3.40
N ARG A 145 -11.79 -13.98 3.65
CA ARG A 145 -11.88 -15.15 4.53
C ARG A 145 -10.48 -15.60 4.92
N THR A 146 -10.41 -16.64 5.74
CA THR A 146 -9.19 -17.38 6.00
C THR A 146 -8.85 -18.30 4.81
N PHE A 147 -7.59 -18.30 4.37
CA PHE A 147 -7.09 -19.14 3.28
C PHE A 147 -6.20 -20.24 3.85
N ASN A 148 -6.68 -21.48 3.86
CA ASN A 148 -5.95 -22.62 4.46
C ASN A 148 -5.43 -22.32 5.88
N GLY A 149 -6.28 -21.72 6.72
CA GLY A 149 -5.91 -21.31 8.08
C GLY A 149 -5.13 -19.97 8.18
N GLY A 150 -4.70 -19.38 7.07
CA GLY A 150 -3.99 -18.10 7.04
C GLY A 150 -4.93 -16.89 6.98
N THR A 151 -4.56 -15.83 7.69
CA THR A 151 -5.26 -14.53 7.65
C THR A 151 -4.62 -13.63 6.59
N LEU A 152 -5.44 -12.88 5.84
CA LEU A 152 -4.95 -11.93 4.83
C LEU A 152 -4.03 -10.86 5.43
N VAL A 153 -2.98 -10.49 4.69
CA VAL A 153 -2.13 -9.35 5.03
C VAL A 153 -2.76 -8.06 4.51
N GLU A 154 -3.17 -7.18 5.41
CA GLU A 154 -3.62 -5.84 5.08
C GLU A 154 -2.45 -4.97 4.60
N GLY A 155 -2.61 -4.35 3.44
CA GLY A 155 -1.64 -3.44 2.85
C GLY A 155 -1.97 -1.96 3.09
N GLY A 156 -3.24 -1.66 3.29
CA GLY A 156 -3.75 -0.30 3.41
C GLY A 156 -5.27 -0.29 3.45
N ASN A 157 -5.85 0.84 3.09
CA ASN A 157 -7.28 1.08 3.22
C ASN A 157 -7.74 2.17 2.23
N GLU A 158 -9.00 2.08 1.85
CA GLU A 158 -9.71 3.15 1.17
C GLU A 158 -9.96 4.34 2.12
N HIS A 159 -10.39 5.47 1.56
CA HIS A 159 -10.67 6.70 2.31
C HIS A 159 -11.74 6.56 3.40
N ASP A 160 -12.63 5.59 3.28
CA ASP A 160 -13.68 5.26 4.25
C ASP A 160 -13.20 4.28 5.33
N GLY A 161 -11.93 3.86 5.27
CA GLY A 161 -11.33 2.87 6.17
C GLY A 161 -11.49 1.42 5.73
N SER A 162 -12.19 1.15 4.61
CA SER A 162 -12.34 -0.22 4.09
C SER A 162 -10.97 -0.83 3.77
N PRO A 163 -10.67 -2.07 4.22
CA PRO A 163 -9.33 -2.64 4.09
C PRO A 163 -9.00 -3.05 2.66
N LEU A 164 -7.73 -2.91 2.31
CA LEU A 164 -7.12 -3.38 1.07
C LEU A 164 -6.06 -4.44 1.41
N PHE A 165 -6.12 -5.60 0.76
CA PHE A 165 -5.24 -6.73 1.03
C PHE A 165 -4.16 -6.90 -0.03
N VAL A 166 -2.98 -7.33 0.39
CA VAL A 166 -1.83 -7.55 -0.50
C VAL A 166 -2.12 -8.70 -1.46
N ALA A 167 -2.04 -8.40 -2.75
CA ALA A 167 -2.25 -9.36 -3.82
C ALA A 167 -1.10 -9.33 -4.83
N ARG A 168 -1.02 -10.35 -5.67
CA ARG A 168 -0.18 -10.35 -6.87
C ARG A 168 -0.85 -11.14 -7.99
N ALA A 169 -0.57 -10.76 -9.22
CA ALA A 169 -1.07 -11.49 -10.39
C ALA A 169 0.00 -11.59 -11.47
N PHE A 170 -0.02 -12.69 -12.22
CA PHE A 170 0.78 -12.81 -13.42
C PHE A 170 0.11 -12.02 -14.55
N TYR A 171 0.85 -11.12 -15.19
CA TYR A 171 0.37 -10.32 -16.29
C TYR A 171 1.52 -9.95 -17.22
N TRP A 172 1.32 -10.19 -18.52
CA TRP A 172 2.27 -9.80 -19.57
C TRP A 172 3.73 -10.21 -19.32
N GLY A 173 3.99 -11.43 -18.84
CA GLY A 173 5.35 -11.95 -18.65
C GLY A 173 5.98 -11.63 -17.28
N GLY A 174 5.32 -10.82 -16.45
CA GLY A 174 5.74 -10.53 -15.08
C GLY A 174 4.71 -10.99 -14.04
N THR A 175 5.14 -11.06 -12.78
CA THR A 175 4.23 -11.17 -11.62
C THR A 175 4.24 -9.85 -10.89
N HIS A 176 3.11 -9.15 -10.93
CA HIS A 176 3.00 -7.78 -10.43
C HIS A 176 2.25 -7.77 -9.09
N PRO A 177 2.84 -7.18 -8.03
CA PRO A 177 2.12 -6.93 -6.79
C PRO A 177 1.09 -5.82 -6.99
N GLY A 178 -0.01 -5.93 -6.24
CA GLY A 178 -1.17 -5.06 -6.31
C GLY A 178 -2.08 -5.30 -5.12
N LYS A 179 -3.34 -4.89 -5.22
CA LYS A 179 -4.30 -4.88 -4.11
C LYS A 179 -5.59 -5.62 -4.47
N THR A 180 -6.28 -6.15 -3.48
CA THR A 180 -7.65 -6.66 -3.61
C THR A 180 -8.50 -6.27 -2.40
N SER A 181 -9.82 -6.40 -2.48
CA SER A 181 -10.74 -6.19 -1.36
C SER A 181 -12.07 -6.89 -1.61
N SER A 182 -12.99 -6.81 -0.65
CA SER A 182 -14.39 -7.26 -0.82
C SER A 182 -15.16 -6.50 -1.90
N TYR A 183 -14.70 -5.32 -2.30
CA TYR A 183 -15.36 -4.46 -3.30
C TYR A 183 -14.71 -4.53 -4.68
N LEU A 184 -13.47 -5.03 -4.76
CA LEU A 184 -12.75 -5.17 -6.03
C LEU A 184 -13.12 -6.47 -6.75
N LYS A 185 -13.03 -6.44 -8.08
CA LYS A 185 -13.44 -7.55 -8.95
C LYS A 185 -12.29 -8.52 -9.28
N GLY A 186 -11.21 -8.47 -8.50
CA GLY A 186 -9.98 -9.22 -8.70
C GLY A 186 -8.80 -8.60 -7.93
N ALA A 187 -7.59 -8.87 -8.40
CA ALA A 187 -6.42 -8.09 -8.02
C ALA A 187 -6.23 -6.92 -8.98
N ASP A 188 -6.19 -5.72 -8.43
CA ASP A 188 -5.80 -4.51 -9.14
C ASP A 188 -4.27 -4.41 -9.12
N ILE A 189 -3.65 -4.60 -10.29
CA ILE A 189 -2.21 -4.47 -10.51
C ILE A 189 -1.92 -3.31 -11.46
N THR A 190 -0.71 -2.78 -11.44
CA THR A 190 -0.30 -1.76 -12.42
C THR A 190 0.67 -2.29 -13.45
N PHE A 191 0.50 -1.85 -14.69
CA PHE A 191 1.36 -2.19 -15.81
C PHE A 191 1.29 -1.11 -16.90
N ALA A 192 2.45 -0.68 -17.42
CA ALA A 192 2.55 0.24 -18.56
C ALA A 192 1.63 1.49 -18.46
N GLY A 193 1.60 2.16 -17.30
CA GLY A 193 0.85 3.39 -17.10
C GLY A 193 -0.63 3.20 -16.70
N LYS A 194 -1.12 1.96 -16.58
CA LYS A 194 -2.52 1.65 -16.30
C LYS A 194 -2.69 0.70 -15.13
N GLU A 195 -3.86 0.75 -14.49
CA GLU A 195 -4.33 -0.22 -13.51
C GLU A 195 -5.22 -1.26 -14.22
N TYR A 196 -4.99 -2.54 -13.93
CA TYR A 196 -5.68 -3.68 -14.52
C TYR A 196 -6.27 -4.56 -13.43
N VAL A 197 -7.50 -5.03 -13.65
CA VAL A 197 -8.15 -6.03 -12.80
C VAL A 197 -7.87 -7.43 -13.34
N VAL A 198 -7.18 -8.26 -12.56
CA VAL A 198 -6.86 -9.66 -12.91
C VAL A 198 -7.62 -10.62 -11.99
N LYS A 199 -8.32 -11.60 -12.59
CA LYS A 199 -9.18 -12.55 -11.87
C LYS A 199 -8.44 -13.77 -11.34
N ASP A 200 -7.34 -14.15 -11.99
CA ASP A 200 -6.45 -15.20 -11.54
C ASP A 200 -5.29 -14.54 -10.79
N PHE A 201 -5.35 -14.59 -9.47
CA PHE A 201 -4.40 -13.89 -8.61
C PHE A 201 -4.15 -14.65 -7.32
N GLN A 202 -3.13 -14.21 -6.59
CA GLN A 202 -2.79 -14.70 -5.27
C GLN A 202 -2.90 -13.58 -4.25
N VAL A 203 -3.23 -13.95 -3.02
CA VAL A 203 -3.23 -13.06 -1.86
C VAL A 203 -2.13 -13.46 -0.90
N LEU A 204 -1.51 -12.47 -0.26
CA LEU A 204 -0.54 -12.73 0.80
C LEU A 204 -1.29 -13.00 2.10
N VAL A 205 -0.94 -14.08 2.77
CA VAL A 205 -1.52 -14.45 4.06
C VAL A 205 -0.44 -14.74 5.09
N TYR A 206 -0.74 -14.46 6.35
CA TYR A 206 0.05 -14.96 7.47
C TYR A 206 -0.04 -16.48 7.55
N ASN A 207 1.07 -17.10 7.95
CA ASN A 207 1.08 -18.49 8.36
C ASN A 207 0.28 -18.66 9.64
N LEU A 208 -0.32 -19.86 9.79
CA LEU A 208 -0.95 -20.23 11.05
C LEU A 208 0.07 -20.01 12.16
N ASN A 209 -0.23 -19.15 13.13
CA ASN A 209 0.60 -19.00 14.30
C ASN A 209 0.75 -20.38 14.95
N PRO A 210 1.96 -20.98 15.04
CA PRO A 210 2.12 -22.28 15.69
C PRO A 210 1.73 -22.26 17.19
N GLY A 211 1.51 -21.07 17.77
CA GLY A 211 1.05 -20.88 19.15
C GLY A 211 -0.19 -19.99 19.32
N GLY A 212 -0.90 -19.64 18.24
CA GLY A 212 -2.12 -18.83 18.30
C GLY A 212 -3.34 -19.74 18.25
N GLY A 213 -3.80 -20.19 19.41
CA GLY A 213 -5.01 -21.00 19.53
C GLY A 213 -6.20 -20.36 18.81
N ILE A 214 -6.96 -21.21 18.13
CA ILE A 214 -8.32 -20.95 17.63
C ILE A 214 -9.13 -20.16 18.66
N ALA A 215 -9.29 -18.86 18.44
CA ALA A 215 -10.34 -18.10 19.11
C ALA A 215 -11.65 -18.54 18.44
N PHE A 216 -12.35 -19.46 19.09
CA PHE A 216 -13.74 -19.77 18.77
C PHE A 216 -14.52 -18.46 18.84
N ILE A 217 -15.14 -18.08 17.72
CA ILE A 217 -16.20 -17.08 17.74
C ILE A 217 -17.39 -17.81 18.36
N GLU A 218 -17.71 -17.51 19.62
CA GLU A 218 -19.03 -17.86 20.18
C GLU A 218 -20.09 -17.17 19.32
N GLU A 219 -20.97 -17.97 18.73
CA GLU A 219 -22.25 -17.50 18.22
C GLU A 219 -22.97 -16.75 19.34
N LEU A 220 -23.34 -15.49 19.08
CA LEU A 220 -24.33 -14.80 19.89
C LEU A 220 -25.70 -15.34 19.47
N ASP A 221 -26.38 -15.99 20.42
CA ASP A 221 -27.82 -16.29 20.36
C ASP A 221 -28.67 -15.01 20.12
#